data_AF-A0AAD9V818-F1
#
_entry.id   AF-A0AAD9V818-F1
#
_cell.length_a   1.000
_cell.length_b   1.000
_cell.length_c   1.000
_cell.angle_alpha   90.00
_cell.angle_beta   90.00
_cell.angle_gamma   90.00
#
_symmetry.space_group_name_H-M   'P 1'
#
loop_
_entity.id
_entity.type
_entity.pdbx_description
1 polymer ?
#
loop_
_entity_poly.entity_id
_entity_poly.type
_entity_poly.pdbx_seq_one_letter_code
_entity_poly.pdbx_strand_id
1 'polypeptide(L)'
;MNRARYCWRCEAPCKQMCSRCGVAFYCSKVCQKQDKWRHEPNCDDALLKTECSSCGVEREGMMKCSSCLEVYYCNVECQRKHWARHRSSCDETVEKTIQLVKRIKSFLDMRKRNTGLPVTYYWGNTPAVDLINLSMNEGEEYSSPLALLLCGVGDPRNVLMTIASLPDAYKQQVTFVLNDICACTLARMVLLLYMLYKAEKLSKNQVKFQFLLADVQNIESFLPVSLKYDRITTSNLWDYCSLPGLLTKLKGFLNGTNPHAVMLTETDNWVRDFMPEVIHDLPQLWGIDDLIYKAARHAKSRTCKFVWDYFNISSEFLMFLRASLLISSTYKDLASLKRKKKIPYVKSKRL
;
A
#
# COMPACT_ATOMS: atom_id res chain seq x y z
N MET A 1 -4.68 -11.59 -2.00
CA MET A 1 -5.73 -11.13 -2.94
C MET A 1 -6.88 -12.13 -2.92
N ASN A 2 -8.09 -11.66 -2.67
CA ASN A 2 -9.24 -12.54 -2.50
C ASN A 2 -9.65 -13.20 -3.82
N ARG A 3 -9.82 -14.53 -3.82
CA ARG A 3 -10.16 -15.31 -5.02
C ARG A 3 -11.66 -15.55 -5.08
N ALA A 4 -12.25 -15.44 -6.27
CA ALA A 4 -13.63 -15.83 -6.49
C ALA A 4 -13.82 -17.32 -6.12
N ARG A 5 -14.92 -17.64 -5.41
CA ARG A 5 -15.23 -18.99 -4.88
C ARG A 5 -14.29 -19.50 -3.78
N TYR A 6 -13.56 -18.62 -3.11
CA TYR A 6 -12.76 -18.97 -1.93
C TYR A 6 -13.08 -18.02 -0.79
N CYS A 7 -13.07 -18.54 0.43
CA CYS A 7 -13.35 -17.78 1.63
C CYS A 7 -12.32 -16.67 1.79
N TRP A 8 -12.74 -15.41 1.92
CA TRP A 8 -11.85 -14.26 2.13
C TRP A 8 -11.11 -14.32 3.47
N ARG A 9 -11.57 -15.16 4.41
CA ARG A 9 -10.92 -15.36 5.72
C ARG A 9 -9.87 -16.48 5.70
N CYS A 10 -10.29 -17.70 5.38
CA CYS A 10 -9.49 -18.91 5.55
C CYS A 10 -9.07 -19.57 4.23
N GLU A 11 -9.41 -18.95 3.10
CA GLU A 11 -9.11 -19.46 1.75
C GLU A 11 -9.66 -20.86 1.44
N ALA A 12 -10.58 -21.40 2.24
CA ALA A 12 -11.29 -22.62 1.89
C ALA A 12 -12.22 -22.38 0.68
N PRO A 13 -12.33 -23.33 -0.28
CA PRO A 13 -13.32 -23.24 -1.35
C PRO A 13 -14.73 -23.04 -0.79
N CYS A 14 -15.46 -22.03 -1.27
CA CYS A 14 -16.83 -21.79 -0.86
C CYS A 14 -17.64 -21.05 -1.94
N LYS A 15 -18.96 -21.18 -1.89
CA LYS A 15 -19.88 -20.54 -2.86
C LYS A 15 -20.74 -19.44 -2.25
N GLN A 16 -20.75 -19.32 -0.92
CA GLN A 16 -21.64 -18.40 -0.22
C GLN A 16 -21.06 -16.98 -0.32
N MET A 17 -21.82 -16.09 -0.92
CA MET A 17 -21.46 -14.67 -1.05
C MET A 17 -22.00 -13.88 0.14
N CYS A 18 -21.35 -12.77 0.45
CA CYS A 18 -21.89 -11.78 1.35
C CYS A 18 -23.21 -11.24 0.77
N SER A 19 -24.29 -11.33 1.53
CA SER A 19 -25.62 -10.85 1.13
C SER A 19 -25.72 -9.33 0.97
N ARG A 20 -24.72 -8.58 1.48
CA ARG A 20 -24.70 -7.11 1.44
C ARG A 20 -24.01 -6.61 0.18
N CYS A 21 -22.74 -6.94 -0.03
CA CYS A 21 -21.99 -6.46 -1.20
C CYS A 21 -22.07 -7.40 -2.42
N GLY A 22 -22.40 -8.68 -2.24
CA GLY A 22 -22.33 -9.68 -3.32
C GLY A 22 -20.93 -9.99 -3.85
N VAL A 23 -19.87 -9.35 -3.34
CA VAL A 23 -18.49 -9.49 -3.81
C VAL A 23 -17.69 -10.49 -2.97
N ALA A 24 -17.83 -10.42 -1.64
CA ALA A 24 -17.05 -11.24 -0.72
C ALA A 24 -17.62 -12.66 -0.58
N PHE A 25 -16.74 -13.66 -0.38
CA PHE A 25 -17.12 -15.06 -0.21
C PHE A 25 -16.70 -15.56 1.18
N TYR A 26 -17.55 -16.33 1.87
CA TYR A 26 -17.25 -16.90 3.18
C TYR A 26 -17.73 -18.35 3.28
N CYS A 27 -16.93 -19.25 3.87
CA CYS A 27 -17.35 -20.64 4.08
C CYS A 27 -18.31 -20.80 5.28
N SER A 28 -18.36 -19.81 6.18
CA SER A 28 -19.21 -19.82 7.37
C SER A 28 -19.48 -18.40 7.89
N LYS A 29 -20.51 -18.26 8.74
CA LYS A 29 -20.78 -17.01 9.46
C LYS A 29 -19.67 -16.63 10.44
N VAL A 30 -18.93 -17.61 10.96
CA VAL A 30 -17.76 -17.38 11.82
C VAL A 30 -16.67 -16.68 11.03
N CYS A 31 -16.31 -17.21 9.86
CA CYS A 31 -15.33 -16.57 8.97
C CYS A 31 -15.75 -15.16 8.54
N GLN A 32 -17.03 -14.96 8.23
CA GLN A 32 -17.56 -13.63 7.91
C GLN A 32 -17.41 -12.65 9.08
N LYS A 33 -17.69 -13.09 10.32
CA LYS A 33 -17.58 -12.25 11.51
C LYS A 33 -16.12 -11.92 11.85
N GLN A 34 -15.22 -12.89 11.73
CA GLN A 34 -13.78 -12.70 11.96
C GLN A 34 -13.14 -11.78 10.91
N ASP A 35 -13.67 -11.77 9.69
CA ASP A 35 -13.17 -10.91 8.62
C ASP A 35 -13.86 -9.53 8.57
N LYS A 36 -14.79 -9.24 9.50
CA LYS A 36 -15.62 -8.02 9.47
C LYS A 36 -14.81 -6.76 9.19
N TRP A 37 -13.71 -6.56 9.92
CA TRP A 37 -12.91 -5.34 9.79
C TRP A 37 -12.20 -5.18 8.44
N ARG A 38 -11.76 -6.28 7.81
CA ARG A 38 -11.13 -6.25 6.48
C ARG A 38 -12.17 -6.16 5.37
N HIS A 39 -13.35 -6.72 5.61
CA HIS A 39 -14.45 -6.77 4.66
C HIS A 39 -15.26 -5.48 4.62
N GLU A 40 -15.52 -4.84 5.76
CA GLU A 40 -16.46 -3.72 5.90
C GLU A 40 -16.16 -2.55 4.96
N PRO A 41 -14.91 -2.04 4.83
CA PRO A 41 -14.61 -0.98 3.86
C PRO A 41 -14.94 -1.39 2.42
N ASN A 42 -14.50 -2.58 2.00
CA ASN A 42 -14.78 -3.12 0.66
C ASN A 42 -16.29 -3.40 0.45
N CYS A 43 -17.00 -3.73 1.53
CA CYS A 43 -18.43 -4.00 1.52
C CYS A 43 -19.22 -2.69 1.34
N ASP A 44 -18.80 -1.63 2.03
CA ASP A 44 -19.38 -0.30 1.92
C ASP A 44 -19.10 0.30 0.54
N ASP A 45 -17.88 0.16 0.02
CA ASP A 45 -17.52 0.63 -1.33
C ASP A 45 -18.36 -0.02 -2.43
N ALA A 46 -18.69 -1.31 -2.29
CA ALA A 46 -19.54 -2.01 -3.23
C ALA A 46 -20.97 -1.45 -3.28
N LEU A 47 -21.41 -0.78 -2.21
CA LEU A 47 -22.73 -0.14 -2.09
C LEU A 47 -22.71 1.34 -2.49
N LEU A 48 -21.56 1.89 -2.91
CA LEU A 48 -21.49 3.27 -3.38
C LEU A 48 -22.27 3.41 -4.69
N LYS A 49 -23.37 4.17 -4.61
CA LYS A 49 -24.14 4.57 -5.79
C LYS A 49 -23.39 5.64 -6.55
N THR A 50 -23.34 5.48 -7.86
CA THR A 50 -22.69 6.44 -8.77
C THR A 50 -23.62 6.76 -9.92
N GLU A 51 -23.61 8.01 -10.36
CA GLU A 51 -24.44 8.50 -11.47
C GLU A 51 -23.81 8.14 -12.82
N CYS A 52 -24.61 7.64 -13.76
CA CYS A 52 -24.16 7.40 -15.11
C CYS A 52 -24.06 8.72 -15.90
N SER A 53 -22.86 9.06 -16.37
CA SER A 53 -22.62 10.29 -17.16
C SER A 53 -23.31 10.36 -18.53
N SER A 54 -24.06 9.32 -18.92
CA SER A 54 -24.80 9.26 -20.19
C SER A 54 -26.31 9.43 -20.01
N CYS A 55 -26.90 8.70 -19.05
CA CYS A 55 -28.35 8.64 -18.85
C CYS A 55 -28.82 9.17 -17.49
N GLY A 56 -27.92 9.55 -16.58
CA GLY A 56 -28.25 10.10 -15.27
C GLY A 56 -28.76 9.09 -14.23
N VAL A 57 -28.84 7.80 -14.57
CA VAL A 57 -29.26 6.77 -13.61
C VAL A 57 -28.19 6.60 -12.53
N GLU A 58 -28.62 6.60 -11.27
CA GLU A 58 -27.78 6.23 -10.13
C GLU A 58 -27.99 4.78 -9.72
N ARG A 59 -26.89 4.02 -9.64
CA ARG A 59 -26.91 2.64 -9.13
C ARG A 59 -25.52 2.20 -8.66
N GLU A 60 -25.49 1.08 -7.96
CA GLU A 60 -24.26 0.41 -7.52
C GLU A 60 -23.55 -0.30 -8.68
N GLY A 61 -22.24 -0.54 -8.57
CA GLY A 61 -21.51 -1.37 -9.53
C GLY A 61 -21.39 -0.81 -10.95
N MET A 62 -21.39 0.52 -11.13
CA MET A 62 -21.18 1.15 -12.44
C MET A 62 -19.76 0.91 -12.99
N MET A 63 -19.64 0.89 -14.31
CA MET A 63 -18.35 0.77 -15.00
C MET A 63 -17.66 2.14 -15.09
N LYS A 64 -16.42 2.25 -14.56
CA LYS A 64 -15.57 3.42 -14.80
C LYS A 64 -15.03 3.46 -16.23
N CYS A 65 -14.85 4.66 -16.79
CA CYS A 65 -14.07 4.83 -18.01
C CYS A 65 -12.65 4.32 -17.81
N SER A 66 -12.25 3.24 -18.49
CA SER A 66 -10.92 2.64 -18.29
C SER A 66 -9.73 3.55 -18.63
N SER A 67 -9.98 4.63 -19.40
CA SER A 67 -8.94 5.56 -19.84
C SER A 67 -8.71 6.68 -18.83
N CYS A 68 -9.72 7.43 -18.41
CA CYS A 68 -9.54 8.51 -17.44
C CYS A 68 -9.82 8.09 -15.98
N LEU A 69 -10.70 7.11 -15.74
CA LEU A 69 -11.25 6.71 -14.43
C LEU A 69 -12.13 7.74 -13.70
N GLU A 70 -12.43 8.88 -14.34
CA GLU A 70 -13.19 10.00 -13.77
C GLU A 70 -14.71 9.90 -13.90
N VAL A 71 -15.20 9.10 -14.86
CA VAL A 71 -16.64 9.03 -15.18
C VAL A 71 -17.15 7.59 -15.17
N TYR A 72 -18.44 7.44 -14.89
CA TYR A 72 -19.11 6.16 -14.67
C TYR A 72 -20.23 5.91 -15.68
N TYR A 73 -20.43 4.65 -16.03
CA TYR A 73 -21.43 4.22 -17.00
C TYR A 73 -22.18 2.98 -16.53
N CYS A 74 -23.47 2.90 -16.85
CA CYS A 74 -24.22 1.67 -16.67
C CYS A 74 -23.59 0.50 -17.43
N ASN A 75 -23.20 0.76 -18.69
CA ASN A 75 -22.70 -0.24 -19.61
C ASN A 75 -21.93 0.44 -20.76
N VAL A 76 -21.41 -0.39 -21.68
CA VAL A 76 -20.65 0.05 -22.85
C VAL A 76 -21.51 0.90 -23.81
N GLU A 77 -22.82 0.70 -23.87
CA GLU A 77 -23.72 1.49 -24.73
C GLU A 77 -23.82 2.95 -24.24
N CYS A 78 -24.04 3.13 -22.94
CA CYS A 78 -24.03 4.44 -22.30
C CYS A 78 -22.69 5.16 -22.53
N GLN A 79 -21.57 4.44 -22.43
CA GLN A 79 -20.25 4.98 -22.72
C GLN A 79 -20.12 5.45 -24.18
N ARG A 80 -20.54 4.63 -25.15
CA ARG A 80 -20.49 4.99 -26.59
C ARG A 80 -21.35 6.21 -26.89
N LYS A 81 -22.55 6.30 -26.31
CA LYS A 81 -23.46 7.46 -26.47
C LYS A 81 -22.87 8.74 -25.88
N HIS A 82 -22.16 8.66 -24.76
CA HIS A 82 -21.52 9.82 -24.13
C HIS A 82 -20.19 10.22 -24.79
N TRP A 83 -19.58 9.34 -25.59
CA TRP A 83 -18.21 9.49 -26.09
C TRP A 83 -17.93 10.82 -26.80
N ALA A 84 -18.83 11.30 -27.65
CA ALA A 84 -18.64 12.56 -28.38
C ALA A 84 -18.42 13.76 -27.44
N ARG A 85 -19.11 13.80 -26.30
CA ARG A 85 -18.99 14.84 -25.27
C ARG A 85 -17.82 14.58 -24.31
N HIS A 86 -17.57 13.31 -23.98
CA HIS A 86 -16.52 12.91 -23.04
C HIS A 86 -15.09 12.96 -23.63
N ARG A 87 -14.94 12.76 -24.94
CA ARG A 87 -13.65 12.51 -25.59
C ARG A 87 -12.59 13.55 -25.24
N SER A 88 -12.95 14.83 -25.27
CA SER A 88 -11.99 15.92 -25.02
C SER A 88 -11.42 15.86 -23.60
N SER A 89 -12.27 15.78 -22.59
CA SER A 89 -11.84 15.70 -21.18
C SER A 89 -11.12 14.39 -20.84
N CYS A 90 -11.52 13.29 -21.49
CA CYS A 90 -10.81 12.01 -21.38
C CYS A 90 -9.38 12.12 -21.94
N ASP A 91 -9.22 12.69 -23.13
CA ASP A 91 -7.92 12.85 -23.79
C ASP A 91 -7.00 13.77 -22.95
N GLU A 92 -7.53 14.84 -22.37
CA GLU A 92 -6.79 15.74 -21.47
C GLU A 92 -6.24 15.00 -20.24
N THR A 93 -7.08 14.20 -19.59
CA THR A 93 -6.68 13.39 -18.41
C THR A 93 -5.56 12.40 -18.77
N VAL A 94 -5.68 11.76 -19.93
CA VAL A 94 -4.66 10.83 -20.44
C VAL A 94 -3.35 11.57 -20.71
N GLU A 95 -3.38 12.76 -21.30
CA GLU A 95 -2.18 13.56 -21.54
C GLU A 95 -1.53 14.00 -20.23
N LYS A 96 -2.29 14.48 -19.24
CA LYS A 96 -1.78 14.82 -17.89
C LYS A 96 -1.06 13.62 -17.27
N THR A 97 -1.65 12.43 -17.36
CA THR A 97 -1.02 11.20 -16.87
C THR A 97 0.31 10.91 -17.59
N ILE A 98 0.38 11.05 -18.92
CA ILE A 98 1.60 10.83 -19.70
C ILE A 98 2.69 11.85 -19.34
N GLN A 99 2.32 13.11 -19.13
CA GLN A 99 3.27 14.12 -18.68
C GLN A 99 3.81 13.81 -17.29
N LEU A 100 2.96 13.34 -16.37
CA LEU A 100 3.37 12.87 -15.06
C LEU A 100 4.37 11.69 -15.14
N VAL A 101 4.15 10.73 -16.05
CA VAL A 101 5.13 9.64 -16.30
C VAL A 101 6.51 10.21 -16.64
N LYS A 102 6.59 11.25 -17.49
CA LYS A 102 7.87 11.87 -17.87
C LYS A 102 8.52 12.58 -16.68
N ARG A 103 7.74 13.32 -15.88
CA ARG A 103 8.23 13.98 -14.66
C ARG A 103 8.84 12.97 -13.68
N ILE A 104 8.09 11.91 -13.35
CA ILE A 104 8.54 10.86 -12.42
C ILE A 104 9.84 10.22 -12.94
N LYS A 105 9.90 9.84 -14.24
CA LYS A 105 11.13 9.29 -14.84
C LYS A 105 12.34 10.20 -14.67
N SER A 106 12.20 11.48 -15.04
CA SER A 106 13.31 12.44 -14.96
C SER A 106 13.78 12.61 -13.51
N PHE A 107 12.85 12.64 -12.56
CA PHE A 107 13.18 12.78 -11.15
C PHE A 107 13.90 11.55 -10.59
N LEU A 108 13.43 10.34 -10.93
CA LEU A 108 14.10 9.10 -10.54
C LEU A 108 15.51 8.98 -11.14
N ASP A 109 15.71 9.40 -12.39
CA ASP A 109 17.04 9.43 -13.02
C ASP A 109 17.97 10.49 -12.42
N MET A 110 17.43 11.58 -11.87
CA MET A 110 18.19 12.52 -11.05
C MET A 110 18.60 11.89 -9.72
N ARG A 111 17.65 11.24 -9.01
CA ARG A 111 17.90 10.59 -7.70
C ARG A 111 18.93 9.47 -7.78
N LYS A 112 18.97 8.69 -8.85
CA LYS A 112 20.02 7.66 -9.07
C LYS A 112 21.43 8.22 -9.02
N ARG A 113 21.63 9.51 -9.34
CA ARG A 113 22.95 10.17 -9.31
C ARG A 113 23.31 10.71 -7.93
N ASN A 114 22.33 10.90 -7.05
CA ASN A 114 22.49 11.45 -5.70
C ASN A 114 21.78 10.54 -4.69
N THR A 115 22.39 9.39 -4.38
CA THR A 115 21.85 8.45 -3.40
C THR A 115 22.02 8.99 -1.98
N GLY A 116 20.93 9.00 -1.20
CA GLY A 116 20.93 9.43 0.20
C GLY A 116 19.95 10.57 0.50
N LEU A 117 19.58 10.68 1.77
CA LEU A 117 18.81 11.80 2.30
C LEU A 117 19.76 12.91 2.76
N PRO A 118 19.52 14.19 2.43
CA PRO A 118 20.28 15.30 2.98
C PRO A 118 20.00 15.53 4.49
N VAL A 119 18.98 14.88 5.05
CA VAL A 119 18.52 15.06 6.43
C VAL A 119 18.32 13.70 7.09
N THR A 120 18.88 13.53 8.30
CA THR A 120 18.66 12.36 9.13
C THR A 120 17.48 12.59 10.08
N TYR A 121 16.56 11.63 10.11
CA TYR A 121 15.44 11.63 11.07
C TYR A 121 15.70 10.58 12.15
N TYR A 122 15.49 10.95 13.42
CA TYR A 122 15.72 10.05 14.56
C TYR A 122 14.52 9.16 14.85
N TRP A 123 13.32 9.60 14.51
CA TRP A 123 12.09 8.83 14.61
C TRP A 123 11.28 9.14 13.37
N GLY A 124 10.62 8.11 12.81
CA GLY A 124 9.78 8.33 11.66
C GLY A 124 8.54 9.16 12.01
N ASN A 125 7.89 9.61 10.95
CA ASN A 125 6.78 10.57 10.96
C ASN A 125 5.38 9.94 10.98
N THR A 126 5.25 8.63 10.78
CA THR A 126 3.99 7.87 10.92
C THR A 126 3.74 7.27 12.34
N PRO A 127 2.53 6.82 12.67
CA PRO A 127 2.33 6.01 13.88
C PRO A 127 2.99 4.63 13.77
N ALA A 128 3.38 4.04 14.90
CA ALA A 128 3.88 2.66 14.91
C ALA A 128 2.74 1.68 14.59
N VAL A 129 3.02 0.70 13.73
CA VAL A 129 2.05 -0.32 13.32
C VAL A 129 2.55 -1.74 13.65
N ASP A 130 1.63 -2.60 14.05
CA ASP A 130 1.87 -4.04 14.12
C ASP A 130 1.84 -4.62 12.70
N LEU A 131 3.01 -5.03 12.21
CA LEU A 131 3.19 -5.56 10.86
C LEU A 131 2.69 -7.00 10.72
N ILE A 132 2.64 -7.76 11.82
CA ILE A 132 2.18 -9.16 11.79
C ILE A 132 0.65 -9.18 11.92
N ASN A 133 0.11 -8.49 12.93
CA ASN A 133 -1.31 -8.50 13.30
C ASN A 133 -1.85 -9.93 13.35
N LEU A 134 -1.21 -10.75 14.19
CA LEU A 134 -1.28 -12.22 14.15
C LEU A 134 -2.73 -12.72 14.24
N SER A 135 -3.50 -12.23 15.20
CA SER A 135 -4.89 -12.63 15.43
C SER A 135 -5.78 -12.35 14.21
N MET A 136 -5.57 -11.22 13.54
CA MET A 136 -6.34 -10.82 12.36
C MET A 136 -5.87 -11.49 11.08
N ASN A 137 -4.62 -11.92 11.00
CA ASN A 137 -4.08 -12.55 9.80
C ASN A 137 -4.06 -14.07 9.96
N GLU A 138 -3.00 -14.62 10.55
CA GLU A 138 -2.78 -16.05 10.70
C GLU A 138 -3.67 -16.74 11.75
N GLY A 139 -4.17 -15.99 12.73
CA GLY A 139 -4.96 -16.49 13.87
C GLY A 139 -4.12 -16.79 15.13
N GLU A 140 -4.79 -16.85 16.28
CA GLU A 140 -4.12 -17.03 17.59
C GLU A 140 -3.49 -18.42 17.77
N GLU A 141 -3.97 -19.43 17.02
CA GLU A 141 -3.43 -20.79 17.04
C GLU A 141 -2.20 -20.96 16.12
N TYR A 142 -1.78 -19.91 15.43
CA TYR A 142 -0.67 -20.00 14.48
C TYR A 142 0.64 -20.37 15.19
N SER A 143 1.25 -21.46 14.74
CA SER A 143 2.39 -22.10 15.41
C SER A 143 3.61 -22.30 14.51
N SER A 144 3.77 -21.48 13.47
CA SER A 144 4.97 -21.49 12.62
C SER A 144 5.82 -20.22 12.82
N PRO A 145 7.14 -20.27 12.56
CA PRO A 145 7.98 -19.08 12.59
C PRO A 145 7.55 -18.03 11.56
N LEU A 146 7.80 -16.76 11.87
CA LEU A 146 7.52 -15.64 10.97
C LEU A 146 8.80 -14.88 10.62
N ALA A 147 8.88 -14.39 9.39
CA ALA A 147 9.99 -13.59 8.90
C ALA A 147 9.50 -12.30 8.23
N LEU A 148 10.12 -11.17 8.60
CA LEU A 148 9.78 -9.85 8.10
C LEU A 148 11.03 -9.20 7.48
N LEU A 149 10.88 -8.64 6.29
CA LEU A 149 11.89 -7.81 5.64
C LEU A 149 11.42 -6.35 5.62
N LEU A 150 12.13 -5.47 6.31
CA LEU A 150 11.84 -4.04 6.35
C LEU A 150 12.93 -3.29 5.59
N CYS A 151 12.61 -2.83 4.38
CA CYS A 151 13.49 -2.01 3.54
C CYS A 151 13.21 -0.52 3.75
N GLY A 152 14.27 0.28 3.93
CA GLY A 152 14.14 1.70 4.27
C GLY A 152 13.49 1.89 5.65
N VAL A 153 13.92 1.08 6.62
CA VAL A 153 13.27 0.96 7.93
C VAL A 153 13.24 2.26 8.72
N GLY A 154 14.27 3.11 8.61
CA GLY A 154 14.32 4.44 9.25
C GLY A 154 14.46 4.42 10.78
N ASP A 155 13.64 3.65 11.49
CA ASP A 155 13.60 3.55 12.96
C ASP A 155 12.89 2.25 13.43
N PRO A 156 13.04 1.84 14.69
CA PRO A 156 12.54 0.55 15.16
C PRO A 156 11.06 0.55 15.58
N ARG A 157 10.28 1.64 15.47
CA ARG A 157 8.92 1.71 16.08
C ARG A 157 7.97 0.60 15.63
N ASN A 158 7.97 0.26 14.33
CA ASN A 158 7.11 -0.80 13.80
C ASN A 158 7.56 -2.17 14.30
N VAL A 159 8.88 -2.37 14.40
CA VAL A 159 9.47 -3.58 15.00
C VAL A 159 9.03 -3.71 16.45
N LEU A 160 9.16 -2.65 17.25
CA LEU A 160 8.79 -2.65 18.66
C LEU A 160 7.29 -2.87 18.87
N MET A 161 6.44 -2.19 18.10
CA MET A 161 4.99 -2.38 18.16
C MET A 161 4.58 -3.80 17.77
N THR A 162 5.20 -4.34 16.71
CA THR A 162 4.96 -5.73 16.28
C THR A 162 5.32 -6.72 17.38
N ILE A 163 6.50 -6.57 18.00
CA ILE A 163 6.93 -7.46 19.10
C ILE A 163 6.01 -7.34 20.31
N ALA A 164 5.65 -6.12 20.71
CA ALA A 164 4.77 -5.87 21.85
C ALA A 164 3.33 -6.37 21.62
N SER A 165 2.92 -6.53 20.36
CA SER A 165 1.58 -7.00 19.99
C SER A 165 1.48 -8.52 19.82
N LEU A 166 2.60 -9.25 19.93
CA LEU A 166 2.59 -10.70 19.86
C LEU A 166 1.84 -11.28 21.07
N PRO A 167 0.86 -12.18 20.87
CA PRO A 167 0.18 -12.85 21.97
C PRO A 167 1.16 -13.71 22.77
N ASP A 168 0.99 -13.79 24.10
CA ASP A 168 1.81 -14.64 24.96
C ASP A 168 1.82 -16.11 24.53
N ALA A 169 0.73 -16.60 23.92
CA ALA A 169 0.62 -17.96 23.40
C ALA A 169 1.56 -18.24 22.21
N TYR A 170 1.95 -17.21 21.46
CA TYR A 170 2.85 -17.37 20.33
C TYR A 170 4.29 -17.52 20.84
N LYS A 171 4.87 -18.71 20.69
CA LYS A 171 6.23 -19.04 21.18
C LYS A 171 7.26 -19.25 20.06
N GLN A 172 6.84 -19.12 18.80
CA GLN A 172 7.74 -19.35 17.67
C GLN A 172 8.66 -18.15 17.42
N GLN A 173 9.76 -18.41 16.71
CA GLN A 173 10.73 -17.38 16.37
C GLN A 173 10.13 -16.34 15.40
N VAL A 174 10.45 -15.07 15.62
CA VAL A 174 10.21 -13.98 14.68
C VAL A 174 11.55 -13.42 14.21
N THR A 175 11.80 -13.49 12.90
CA THR A 175 13.01 -12.93 12.28
C THR A 175 12.70 -11.60 11.63
N PHE A 176 13.43 -10.55 12.03
CA PHE A 176 13.41 -9.25 11.37
C PHE A 176 14.71 -9.06 10.60
N VAL A 177 14.59 -8.87 9.29
CA VAL A 177 15.69 -8.43 8.42
C VAL A 177 15.47 -6.96 8.12
N LEU A 178 16.37 -6.12 8.62
CA LEU A 178 16.23 -4.67 8.61
C LEU A 178 17.26 -4.07 7.68
N ASN A 179 16.80 -3.41 6.63
CA ASN A 179 17.65 -2.81 5.61
C ASN A 179 17.52 -1.29 5.58
N ASP A 180 18.67 -0.62 5.48
CA ASP A 180 18.76 0.79 5.16
C ASP A 180 20.04 1.06 4.36
N ILE A 181 20.03 2.12 3.55
CA ILE A 181 21.22 2.58 2.82
C ILE A 181 22.09 3.49 3.72
N CYS A 182 21.51 4.07 4.77
CA CYS A 182 22.18 5.00 5.67
C CYS A 182 22.83 4.25 6.86
N ALA A 183 24.16 4.28 6.91
CA ALA A 183 24.93 3.67 8.00
C ALA A 183 24.57 4.25 9.38
N CYS A 184 24.35 5.56 9.46
CA CYS A 184 23.99 6.24 10.72
C CYS A 184 22.63 5.76 11.26
N THR A 185 21.64 5.63 10.37
CA THR A 185 20.31 5.11 10.70
C THR A 185 20.40 3.67 11.23
N LEU A 186 21.11 2.80 10.51
CA LEU A 186 21.23 1.40 10.88
C LEU A 186 22.00 1.23 12.20
N ALA A 187 23.11 1.94 12.39
CA ALA A 187 23.89 1.91 13.63
C ALA A 187 23.07 2.35 14.85
N ARG A 188 22.28 3.42 14.71
CA ARG A 188 21.37 3.89 15.77
C ARG A 188 20.34 2.83 16.13
N MET A 189 19.76 2.16 15.14
CA MET A 189 18.79 1.10 15.37
C MET A 189 19.41 -0.11 16.08
N VAL A 190 20.62 -0.51 15.69
CA VAL A 190 21.38 -1.56 16.37
C VAL A 190 21.59 -1.20 17.85
N LEU A 191 22.02 0.04 18.13
CA LEU A 191 22.22 0.51 19.51
C LEU A 191 20.93 0.48 20.33
N LEU A 192 19.82 1.00 19.79
CA LEU A 192 18.53 1.03 20.48
C LEU A 192 18.00 -0.38 20.78
N LEU A 193 18.03 -1.28 19.80
CA LEU A 193 17.59 -2.67 19.98
C LEU A 193 18.51 -3.42 20.94
N TYR A 194 19.81 -3.16 20.92
CA TYR A 194 20.77 -3.72 21.87
C TYR A 194 20.48 -3.26 23.31
N MET A 195 20.20 -1.98 23.52
CA MET A 195 19.83 -1.45 24.84
C MET A 195 18.55 -2.11 25.37
N LEU A 196 17.52 -2.27 24.52
CA LEU A 196 16.27 -2.94 24.90
C LEU A 196 16.48 -4.42 25.22
N TYR A 197 17.33 -5.10 24.44
CA TYR A 197 17.74 -6.48 24.70
C TYR A 197 18.46 -6.60 26.06
N LYS A 198 19.38 -5.68 26.36
CA LYS A 198 20.12 -5.64 27.64
C LYS A 198 19.23 -5.30 28.83
N ALA A 199 18.22 -4.46 28.65
CA ALA A 199 17.22 -4.14 29.66
C ALA A 199 16.17 -5.25 29.87
N GLU A 200 16.36 -6.42 29.24
CA GLU A 200 15.45 -7.58 29.31
C GLU A 200 14.01 -7.25 28.87
N LYS A 201 13.86 -6.22 28.01
CA LYS A 201 12.57 -5.81 27.44
C LYS A 201 12.23 -6.57 26.16
N LEU A 202 13.17 -7.34 25.64
CA LEU A 202 12.98 -8.24 24.50
C LEU A 202 13.18 -9.68 24.97
N SER A 203 12.23 -10.55 24.64
CA SER A 203 12.29 -11.98 24.94
C SER A 203 13.54 -12.62 24.34
N LYS A 204 14.48 -13.04 25.21
CA LYS A 204 15.70 -13.74 24.81
C LYS A 204 15.31 -15.00 24.01
N ASN A 205 15.83 -15.14 22.79
CA ASN A 205 15.66 -16.27 21.85
C ASN A 205 14.39 -16.32 20.98
N GLN A 206 13.34 -15.53 21.27
CA GLN A 206 12.15 -15.51 20.40
C GLN A 206 12.30 -14.57 19.21
N VAL A 207 13.06 -13.47 19.35
CA VAL A 207 13.25 -12.48 18.30
C VAL A 207 14.68 -12.54 17.76
N LYS A 208 14.82 -12.60 16.44
CA LYS A 208 16.10 -12.58 15.72
C LYS A 208 16.19 -11.35 14.84
N PHE A 209 17.29 -10.60 14.93
CA PHE A 209 17.56 -9.44 14.09
C PHE A 209 18.70 -9.73 13.12
N GLN A 210 18.55 -9.29 11.87
CA GLN A 210 19.61 -9.18 10.88
C GLN A 210 19.61 -7.76 10.32
N PHE A 211 20.79 -7.16 10.21
CA PHE A 211 20.94 -5.77 9.76
C PHE A 211 21.69 -5.75 8.44
N LEU A 212 21.11 -5.12 7.43
CA LEU A 212 21.66 -5.05 6.06
C LEU A 212 21.90 -3.60 5.66
N LEU A 213 23.16 -3.17 5.66
CA LEU A 213 23.58 -1.89 5.12
C LEU A 213 23.77 -2.02 3.61
N ALA A 214 22.74 -1.74 2.84
CA ALA A 214 22.76 -1.89 1.39
C ALA A 214 21.70 -0.99 0.73
N ASP A 215 21.97 -0.58 -0.51
CA ASP A 215 20.93 -0.05 -1.37
C ASP A 215 19.92 -1.16 -1.67
N VAL A 216 18.62 -0.87 -1.49
CA VAL A 216 17.52 -1.80 -1.77
C VAL A 216 17.57 -2.34 -3.20
N GLN A 217 18.12 -1.57 -4.15
CA GLN A 217 18.30 -2.00 -5.53
C GLN A 217 19.25 -3.20 -5.67
N ASN A 218 20.16 -3.39 -4.72
CA ASN A 218 21.16 -4.45 -4.71
C ASN A 218 20.97 -5.42 -3.53
N ILE A 219 19.81 -5.38 -2.85
CA ILE A 219 19.59 -6.14 -1.61
C ILE A 219 19.65 -7.66 -1.81
N GLU A 220 19.35 -8.16 -3.02
CA GLU A 220 19.21 -9.57 -3.35
C GLU A 220 20.46 -10.39 -3.03
N SER A 221 21.66 -9.82 -3.20
CA SER A 221 22.94 -10.48 -2.89
C SER A 221 23.23 -10.61 -1.39
N PHE A 222 22.50 -9.86 -0.56
CA PHE A 222 22.69 -9.82 0.89
C PHE A 222 21.59 -10.56 1.66
N LEU A 223 20.48 -10.89 1.00
CA LEU A 223 19.40 -11.65 1.62
C LEU A 223 19.77 -13.13 1.73
N PRO A 224 19.43 -13.81 2.84
CA PRO A 224 19.64 -15.24 2.96
C PRO A 224 18.84 -16.01 1.88
N VAL A 225 19.54 -16.84 1.09
CA VAL A 225 18.96 -17.53 -0.09
C VAL A 225 17.73 -18.38 0.25
N SER A 226 17.73 -19.02 1.42
CA SER A 226 16.66 -19.91 1.86
C SER A 226 15.50 -19.20 2.57
N LEU A 227 15.64 -17.92 2.92
CA LEU A 227 14.64 -17.21 3.72
C LEU A 227 13.58 -16.56 2.82
N LYS A 228 12.32 -16.84 3.12
CA LYS A 228 11.15 -16.14 2.58
C LYS A 228 10.47 -15.35 3.69
N TYR A 229 9.76 -14.30 3.31
CA TYR A 229 9.20 -13.32 4.24
C TYR A 229 7.67 -13.29 4.18
N ASP A 230 7.05 -13.35 5.35
CA ASP A 230 5.61 -13.21 5.55
C ASP A 230 5.17 -11.75 5.47
N ARG A 231 6.07 -10.80 5.76
CA ARG A 231 5.82 -9.38 5.54
C ARG A 231 7.05 -8.75 4.89
N ILE A 232 6.84 -8.01 3.81
CA ILE A 232 7.88 -7.15 3.24
C ILE A 232 7.38 -5.72 3.28
N THR A 233 8.03 -4.84 4.03
CA THR A 233 7.71 -3.40 4.01
C THR A 233 8.80 -2.64 3.28
N THR A 234 8.40 -1.59 2.57
CA THR A 234 9.35 -0.77 1.81
C THR A 234 9.30 0.71 2.17
N SER A 235 8.56 1.07 3.24
CA SER A 235 8.40 2.47 3.65
C SER A 235 8.01 3.33 2.44
N ASN A 236 8.53 4.55 2.36
CA ASN A 236 8.36 5.46 1.22
C ASN A 236 9.40 5.27 0.10
N LEU A 237 10.03 4.09 -0.03
CA LEU A 237 11.02 3.84 -1.09
C LEU A 237 10.48 4.05 -2.51
N TRP A 238 9.16 3.93 -2.71
CA TRP A 238 8.50 4.28 -3.98
C TRP A 238 8.76 5.74 -4.40
N ASP A 239 8.98 6.67 -3.47
CA ASP A 239 9.31 8.06 -3.82
C ASP A 239 10.72 8.20 -4.43
N TYR A 240 11.57 7.20 -4.21
CA TYR A 240 12.99 7.23 -4.56
C TYR A 240 13.35 6.21 -5.64
N CYS A 241 12.51 5.20 -5.84
CA CYS A 241 12.72 4.16 -6.83
C CYS A 241 11.45 3.75 -7.57
N SER A 242 11.65 3.06 -8.70
CA SER A 242 10.55 2.59 -9.53
C SER A 242 9.66 1.62 -8.77
N LEU A 243 8.36 1.94 -8.58
CA LEU A 243 7.40 1.01 -7.97
C LEU A 243 7.36 -0.34 -8.69
N PRO A 244 7.21 -0.41 -10.04
CA PRO A 244 7.31 -1.69 -10.74
C PRO A 244 8.62 -2.43 -10.48
N GLY A 245 9.75 -1.70 -10.39
CA GLY A 245 11.06 -2.28 -10.09
C GLY A 245 11.11 -2.87 -8.69
N LEU A 246 10.66 -2.11 -7.69
CA LEU A 246 10.59 -2.50 -6.29
C LEU A 246 9.72 -3.75 -6.09
N LEU A 247 8.51 -3.74 -6.65
CA LEU A 247 7.59 -4.88 -6.60
C LEU A 247 8.18 -6.11 -7.30
N THR A 248 8.76 -5.95 -8.49
CA THR A 248 9.34 -7.06 -9.26
C THR A 248 10.55 -7.66 -8.54
N LYS A 249 11.38 -6.83 -7.92
CA LYS A 249 12.55 -7.25 -7.17
C LYS A 249 12.17 -8.03 -5.91
N LEU A 250 11.21 -7.50 -5.14
CA LEU A 250 10.91 -8.06 -3.83
C LEU A 250 9.89 -9.21 -3.84
N LYS A 251 9.07 -9.34 -4.88
CA LYS A 251 8.01 -10.37 -4.91
C LYS A 251 8.53 -11.80 -4.78
N GLY A 252 9.73 -12.07 -5.30
CA GLY A 252 10.34 -13.40 -5.26
C GLY A 252 10.70 -13.86 -3.85
N PHE A 253 10.75 -12.93 -2.89
CA PHE A 253 11.09 -13.22 -1.50
C PHE A 253 9.87 -13.40 -0.61
N LEU A 254 8.64 -13.19 -1.10
CA LEU A 254 7.44 -13.45 -0.33
C LEU A 254 7.30 -14.94 0.00
N ASN A 255 6.81 -15.23 1.20
CA ASN A 255 6.53 -16.58 1.63
C ASN A 255 5.29 -17.14 0.94
N GLY A 256 5.49 -17.95 -0.10
CA GLY A 256 4.40 -18.55 -0.87
C GLY A 256 3.57 -19.59 -0.11
N THR A 257 4.02 -20.06 1.06
CA THR A 257 3.25 -21.01 1.88
C THR A 257 2.34 -20.31 2.89
N ASN A 258 2.63 -19.06 3.25
CA ASN A 258 1.77 -18.27 4.11
C ASN A 258 0.75 -17.49 3.24
N PRO A 259 -0.56 -17.78 3.32
CA PRO A 259 -1.58 -17.08 2.54
C PRO A 259 -1.71 -15.60 2.89
N HIS A 260 -1.22 -15.20 4.07
CA HIS A 260 -1.20 -13.81 4.53
C HIS A 260 0.10 -13.08 4.18
N ALA A 261 1.01 -13.74 3.44
CA ALA A 261 2.24 -13.09 2.98
C ALA A 261 1.92 -11.89 2.11
N VAL A 262 2.43 -10.71 2.49
CA VAL A 262 2.11 -9.46 1.81
C VAL A 262 3.30 -8.51 1.77
N MET A 263 3.34 -7.71 0.70
CA MET A 263 4.22 -6.57 0.58
C MET A 263 3.44 -5.28 0.81
N LEU A 264 3.93 -4.43 1.72
CA LEU A 264 3.40 -3.11 2.01
C LEU A 264 4.39 -2.04 1.53
N THR A 265 3.86 -1.02 0.86
CA THR A 265 4.63 0.13 0.39
C THR A 265 3.81 1.39 0.62
N GLU A 266 4.50 2.50 0.83
CA GLU A 266 3.93 3.80 1.13
C GLU A 266 4.57 4.84 0.19
N THR A 267 3.96 6.00 0.09
CA THR A 267 4.47 7.16 -0.65
C THR A 267 4.04 8.41 0.10
N ASP A 268 5.00 9.27 0.41
CA ASP A 268 4.77 10.46 1.23
C ASP A 268 4.99 11.74 0.44
N ASN A 269 5.87 11.67 -0.56
CA ASN A 269 6.42 12.85 -1.21
C ASN A 269 5.79 13.12 -2.57
N TRP A 270 4.87 12.28 -3.04
CA TRP A 270 4.40 12.32 -4.43
C TRP A 270 3.72 13.62 -4.84
N VAL A 271 2.93 14.23 -3.95
CA VAL A 271 2.30 15.54 -4.22
C VAL A 271 3.38 16.60 -4.38
N ARG A 272 4.27 16.72 -3.40
CA ARG A 272 5.35 17.71 -3.40
C ARG A 272 6.30 17.53 -4.60
N ASP A 273 6.69 16.30 -4.89
CA ASP A 273 7.77 15.99 -5.83
C ASP A 273 7.25 15.88 -7.29
N PHE A 274 5.98 15.52 -7.51
CA PHE A 274 5.48 15.24 -8.87
C PHE A 274 4.21 15.99 -9.28
N MET A 275 3.38 16.41 -8.31
CA MET A 275 2.11 17.10 -8.55
C MET A 275 1.95 18.35 -7.66
N PRO A 276 2.90 19.31 -7.71
CA PRO A 276 2.85 20.50 -6.86
C PRO A 276 1.61 21.35 -7.08
N GLU A 277 0.96 21.24 -8.25
CA GLU A 277 -0.32 21.89 -8.56
C GLU A 277 -1.45 21.50 -7.59
N VAL A 278 -1.37 20.34 -6.94
CA VAL A 278 -2.38 19.83 -5.98
C VAL A 278 -2.09 20.28 -4.54
N ILE A 279 -0.93 20.91 -4.28
CA ILE A 279 -0.55 21.33 -2.92
C ILE A 279 -1.55 22.34 -2.35
N HIS A 280 -2.20 23.16 -3.19
CA HIS A 280 -3.22 24.12 -2.75
C HIS A 280 -4.50 23.45 -2.24
N ASP A 281 -4.77 22.21 -2.66
CA ASP A 281 -5.90 21.41 -2.20
C ASP A 281 -5.59 20.70 -0.87
N LEU A 282 -4.32 20.71 -0.44
CA LEU A 282 -3.91 20.26 0.87
C LEU A 282 -4.06 21.41 1.89
N PRO A 283 -4.47 21.12 3.13
CA PRO A 283 -4.61 22.13 4.15
C PRO A 283 -3.19 22.63 4.45
N GLN A 284 -3.04 23.94 4.63
CA GLN A 284 -1.82 24.45 5.25
C GLN A 284 -1.70 23.75 6.61
N LEU A 285 -0.64 22.97 6.82
CA LEU A 285 -0.43 22.24 8.07
C LEU A 285 -0.08 23.26 9.16
N TRP A 286 -1.08 23.80 9.86
CA TRP A 286 -0.90 24.66 11.03
C TRP A 286 -0.57 23.80 12.27
N GLY A 287 0.60 23.15 12.24
CA GLY A 287 1.22 22.54 13.41
C GLY A 287 0.61 21.23 13.94
N ILE A 288 1.41 20.52 14.72
CA ILE A 288 1.05 19.25 15.39
C ILE A 288 -0.12 19.44 16.37
N ASP A 289 -0.28 20.63 16.96
CA ASP A 289 -1.30 20.92 17.96
C ASP A 289 -2.73 20.89 17.39
N ASP A 290 -2.95 21.35 16.16
CA ASP A 290 -4.25 21.26 15.48
C ASP A 290 -4.61 19.80 15.16
N LEU A 291 -3.62 18.99 14.76
CA LEU A 291 -3.79 17.56 14.49
C LEU A 291 -4.12 16.78 15.78
N ILE A 292 -3.41 17.07 16.87
CA ILE A 292 -3.65 16.47 18.18
C ILE A 292 -5.02 16.88 18.73
N TYR A 293 -5.39 18.16 18.61
CA TYR A 293 -6.70 18.65 19.05
C TYR A 293 -7.86 17.99 18.28
N LYS A 294 -7.72 17.84 16.96
CA LYS A 294 -8.69 17.15 16.10
C LYS A 294 -8.76 15.65 16.43
N ALA A 295 -7.62 14.98 16.60
CA ALA A 295 -7.57 13.56 16.97
C ALA A 295 -8.13 13.28 18.38
N ALA A 296 -7.83 14.12 19.37
CA ALA A 296 -8.27 13.98 20.76
C ALA A 296 -9.78 14.19 20.94
N ARG A 297 -10.40 15.09 20.16
CA ARG A 297 -11.86 15.22 20.12
C ARG A 297 -12.55 13.99 19.54
N HIS A 298 -11.91 13.27 18.62
CA HIS A 298 -12.48 12.12 17.92
C HIS A 298 -12.45 10.82 18.73
N ALA A 299 -11.42 10.60 19.55
CA ALA A 299 -11.31 9.43 20.42
C ALA A 299 -12.46 9.30 21.46
N LYS A 300 -13.23 10.38 21.69
CA LYS A 300 -14.37 10.40 22.62
C LYS A 300 -15.71 10.02 21.98
N SER A 301 -15.82 9.88 20.65
CA SER A 301 -17.06 9.44 20.00
C SER A 301 -17.05 7.91 19.80
N ARG A 302 -18.02 7.19 20.37
CA ARG A 302 -18.15 5.71 20.31
C ARG A 302 -18.57 5.17 18.95
N THR A 303 -18.46 5.97 17.90
CA THR A 303 -18.76 5.60 16.52
C THR A 303 -17.47 5.76 15.73
N CYS A 304 -16.77 4.64 15.51
CA CYS A 304 -15.66 4.53 14.55
C CYS A 304 -16.19 4.70 13.11
N LYS A 305 -16.63 5.90 12.77
CA LYS A 305 -16.86 6.33 11.40
C LYS A 305 -16.20 7.71 11.30
N PHE A 306 -15.35 7.88 10.30
CA PHE A 306 -14.55 9.07 10.02
C PHE A 306 -13.19 9.16 10.76
N VAL A 307 -12.27 8.23 10.44
CA VAL A 307 -10.94 8.72 10.03
C VAL A 307 -11.21 9.57 8.80
N TRP A 308 -10.80 10.84 8.82
CA TRP A 308 -11.00 11.80 7.75
C TRP A 308 -11.08 11.10 6.39
N ASP A 309 -12.15 11.38 5.63
CA ASP A 309 -11.98 11.52 4.19
C ASP A 309 -10.75 12.39 4.05
N TYR A 310 -9.61 11.76 3.74
CA TYR A 310 -8.47 12.42 3.16
C TYR A 310 -9.04 13.43 2.17
N PHE A 311 -8.46 14.64 2.10
CA PHE A 311 -8.63 15.51 0.95
C PHE A 311 -8.86 14.62 -0.26
N ASN A 312 -10.02 14.72 -0.92
CA ASN A 312 -10.43 13.71 -1.88
C ASN A 312 -9.64 13.89 -3.18
N ILE A 313 -8.33 13.73 -3.07
CA ILE A 313 -7.33 13.70 -4.12
C ILE A 313 -7.21 12.27 -4.68
N SER A 314 -8.26 11.47 -4.54
CA SER A 314 -8.27 10.07 -4.96
C SER A 314 -8.06 9.97 -6.47
N SER A 315 -8.62 10.91 -7.24
CA SER A 315 -8.39 11.05 -8.69
C SER A 315 -6.91 11.29 -9.00
N GLU A 316 -6.28 12.24 -8.29
CA GLU A 316 -4.89 12.65 -8.44
C GLU A 316 -3.95 11.51 -8.04
N PHE A 317 -4.23 10.84 -6.92
CA PHE A 317 -3.48 9.68 -6.47
C PHE A 317 -3.60 8.52 -7.47
N LEU A 318 -4.81 8.24 -8.00
CA LEU A 318 -4.98 7.23 -9.03
C LEU A 318 -4.21 7.58 -10.31
N MET A 319 -4.18 8.86 -10.69
CA MET A 319 -3.36 9.34 -11.80
C MET A 319 -1.86 9.13 -11.52
N PHE A 320 -1.38 9.49 -10.31
CA PHE A 320 -0.01 9.27 -9.87
C PHE A 320 0.37 7.78 -9.85
N LEU A 321 -0.48 6.92 -9.30
CA LEU A 321 -0.28 5.48 -9.26
C LEU A 321 -0.17 4.91 -10.68
N ARG A 322 -1.07 5.31 -11.59
CA ARG A 322 -1.01 4.87 -12.99
C ARG A 322 0.25 5.36 -13.69
N ALA A 323 0.64 6.61 -13.45
CA ALA A 323 1.87 7.15 -14.01
C ALA A 323 3.10 6.38 -13.48
N SER A 324 3.16 6.13 -12.18
CA SER A 324 4.21 5.34 -11.51
C SER A 324 4.31 3.92 -12.05
N LEU A 325 3.19 3.27 -12.36
CA LEU A 325 3.18 1.93 -12.98
C LEU A 325 3.65 1.93 -14.44
N LEU A 326 3.55 3.07 -15.12
CA LEU A 326 3.91 3.23 -16.53
C LEU A 326 5.36 3.67 -16.77
N ILE A 327 6.14 3.97 -15.72
CA ILE A 327 7.52 4.45 -15.88
C ILE A 327 8.45 3.43 -16.57
N SER A 328 8.12 2.14 -16.57
CA SER A 328 8.89 1.13 -17.32
C SER A 328 8.60 1.13 -18.84
N SER A 329 7.55 1.83 -19.29
CA SER A 329 7.16 1.91 -20.70
C SER A 329 8.19 2.71 -21.50
N THR A 330 8.52 2.29 -22.73
CA THR A 330 9.41 3.09 -23.58
C THR A 330 8.75 4.40 -24.05
N TYR A 331 9.52 5.36 -24.55
CA TYR A 331 8.93 6.57 -25.17
C TYR A 331 8.03 6.22 -26.37
N LYS A 332 8.36 5.16 -27.11
CA LYS A 332 7.53 4.63 -28.20
C LYS A 332 6.21 4.04 -27.67
N ASP A 333 6.26 3.35 -26.53
CA ASP A 333 5.06 2.82 -25.87
C ASP A 333 4.17 3.94 -25.36
N LEU A 334 4.73 4.98 -24.73
CA LEU A 334 3.97 6.15 -24.28
C LEU A 334 3.33 6.90 -25.46
N ALA A 335 4.05 7.05 -26.58
CA ALA A 335 3.49 7.60 -27.82
C ALA A 335 2.40 6.70 -28.43
N SER A 336 2.53 5.38 -28.28
CA SER A 336 1.50 4.41 -28.67
C SER A 336 0.26 4.50 -27.78
N LEU A 337 0.42 4.68 -26.46
CA LEU A 337 -0.68 4.88 -25.51
C LEU A 337 -1.43 6.18 -25.81
N LYS A 338 -0.70 7.25 -26.17
CA LYS A 338 -1.28 8.51 -26.67
C LYS A 338 -2.10 8.30 -27.94
N ARG A 339 -1.57 7.54 -28.92
CA ARG A 339 -2.29 7.21 -30.17
C ARG A 339 -3.50 6.29 -29.96
N LYS A 340 -3.36 5.28 -29.10
CA LYS A 340 -4.40 4.28 -28.79
C LYS A 340 -5.41 4.75 -27.74
N LYS A 341 -5.19 5.91 -27.12
CA LYS A 341 -6.08 6.57 -26.13
C LYS A 341 -6.48 5.66 -24.97
N LYS A 342 -5.56 4.78 -24.59
CA LYS A 342 -5.82 3.72 -23.63
C LYS A 342 -4.60 3.53 -22.77
N ILE A 343 -4.63 4.13 -21.58
CA ILE A 343 -3.73 3.75 -20.51
C ILE A 343 -4.15 2.34 -20.05
N PRO A 344 -3.22 1.39 -19.85
CA PRO A 344 -3.57 0.08 -19.31
C PRO A 344 -4.34 0.29 -18.01
N TYR A 345 -5.49 -0.35 -17.89
CA TYR A 345 -6.17 -0.44 -16.61
C TYR A 345 -5.18 -1.02 -15.59
N VAL A 346 -5.26 -0.58 -14.33
CA VAL A 346 -4.63 -1.28 -13.21
C VAL A 346 -5.40 -2.59 -13.04
N LYS A 347 -5.25 -3.50 -14.01
CA LYS A 347 -5.67 -4.88 -13.80
C LYS A 347 -4.82 -5.32 -12.63
N SER A 348 -5.46 -5.91 -11.62
CA SER A 348 -4.87 -6.98 -10.83
C SER A 348 -4.36 -8.05 -11.82
N LYS A 349 -3.27 -7.76 -12.53
CA LYS A 349 -2.40 -8.82 -13.01
C LYS A 349 -1.96 -9.49 -11.73
N ARG A 350 -2.22 -10.79 -11.63
CA ARG A 350 -1.54 -11.64 -10.65
C ARG A 350 -0.05 -11.27 -10.77
N LEU A 351 0.46 -10.54 -9.78
CA LEU A 351 1.87 -10.17 -9.68
C LEU A 351 2.64 -11.31 -9.06
#